data_AF-A0A7S1ZQ45-F1
#
_entry.id   AF-A0A7S1ZQ45-F1
#
_cell.length_a   1.000
_cell.length_b   1.000
_cell.length_c   1.000
_cell.angle_alpha   90.00
_cell.angle_beta   90.00
_cell.angle_gamma   90.00
#
_symmetry.space_group_name_H-M   'P 1'
#
loop_
_entity.id
_entity.type
_entity.pdbx_description
1 polymer ?
#
loop_
_entity_poly.entity_id
_entity_poly.type
_entity_poly.pdbx_seq_one_letter_code
_entity_poly.pdbx_strand_id
1 'polypeptide(L)'
;GDSGIIVLRHIDSDVAGALKRDRTTPRTERKSDLRVAFVSQQQLRSFNHPYQLGWTGEEVDESDGSSFKTAADSCTTSIHIRRGDLILMATDGLFDNVDIDDIARICLEWEQDNGFIRGGDVSARDKRWSMGNSMTTMSAETISDLAEALCQKARENSLDSLIDSPFAILAKENDIMWSGGMPDDCTVVAMHVVGRSPDDPLGRVGSE
;
A
#
# COMPACT_ATOMS: atom_id res chain seq x y z
N GLY A 1 -11.65 -10.81 5.22
CA GLY A 1 -11.78 -9.35 5.10
C GLY A 1 -10.98 -8.91 3.90
N ASP A 2 -11.39 -7.85 3.23
CA ASP A 2 -10.74 -7.37 2.01
C ASP A 2 -9.50 -6.52 2.32
N SER A 3 -8.66 -7.04 3.22
CA SER A 3 -7.36 -6.48 3.53
C SER A 3 -6.38 -6.72 2.38
N GLY A 4 -5.51 -5.75 2.14
CA GLY A 4 -4.58 -5.75 1.02
C GLY A 4 -3.17 -5.30 1.38
N ILE A 5 -2.22 -5.70 0.54
CA ILE A 5 -0.82 -5.28 0.59
C ILE A 5 -0.52 -4.50 -0.68
N ILE A 6 0.04 -3.30 -0.53
CA ILE A 6 0.56 -2.48 -1.63
C ILE A 6 2.05 -2.27 -1.42
N VAL A 7 2.84 -2.45 -2.48
CA VAL A 7 4.25 -2.03 -2.51
C VAL A 7 4.38 -0.87 -3.48
N LEU A 8 4.84 0.28 -2.98
CA LEU A 8 5.17 1.45 -3.78
C LEU A 8 6.68 1.54 -3.98
N ARG A 9 7.08 1.88 -5.21
CA ARG A 9 8.46 1.96 -5.64
C ARG A 9 8.66 3.13 -6.58
N HIS A 10 9.77 3.85 -6.39
CA HIS A 10 10.23 4.83 -7.37
C HIS A 10 10.72 4.12 -8.62
N ILE A 11 10.12 4.46 -9.76
CA ILE A 11 10.57 3.99 -11.07
C ILE A 11 11.33 5.13 -11.74
N ASP A 12 12.54 4.83 -12.21
CA ASP A 12 13.34 5.78 -12.98
C ASP A 12 12.61 6.11 -14.30
N SER A 13 12.38 7.41 -14.51
CA SER A 13 11.72 7.94 -15.70
C SER A 13 12.45 7.61 -17.01
N ASP A 14 13.77 7.37 -16.95
CA ASP A 14 14.57 7.04 -18.12
C ASP A 14 14.37 5.59 -18.59
N VAL A 15 13.98 4.70 -17.68
CA VAL A 15 13.75 3.25 -17.96
C VAL A 15 12.27 2.95 -18.24
N ALA A 16 11.35 3.80 -17.78
CA ALA A 16 9.89 3.60 -17.82
C ALA A 16 9.23 3.77 -19.21
N GLY A 17 9.94 3.51 -20.31
CA GLY A 17 9.45 3.72 -21.67
C GLY A 17 8.21 2.90 -22.08
N ALA A 18 7.87 1.82 -21.37
CA ALA A 18 6.99 0.76 -21.88
C ALA A 18 5.80 0.30 -21.01
N LEU A 19 5.63 0.77 -19.76
CA LEU A 19 4.55 0.29 -18.87
C LEU A 19 3.41 1.31 -18.73
N LYS A 20 2.17 0.80 -18.62
CA LYS A 20 0.89 1.54 -18.71
C LYS A 20 0.91 2.86 -17.93
N ARG A 21 0.56 3.94 -18.66
CA ARG A 21 0.70 5.34 -18.24
C ARG A 21 -0.56 5.82 -17.55
N ASP A 22 -0.42 6.37 -16.36
CA ASP A 22 -1.39 7.33 -15.82
C ASP A 22 -1.33 8.62 -16.68
N ARG A 23 -2.51 9.03 -17.18
CA ARG A 23 -2.73 10.06 -18.23
C ARG A 23 -2.92 11.47 -17.67
N THR A 24 -2.90 11.67 -16.36
CA THR A 24 -3.35 12.94 -15.74
C THR A 24 -2.28 14.03 -15.65
N THR A 25 -0.97 13.71 -15.59
CA THR A 25 0.10 14.73 -15.47
C THR A 25 1.07 14.72 -16.66
N PRO A 26 1.43 15.89 -17.22
CA PRO A 26 2.42 16.01 -18.29
C PRO A 26 3.80 15.45 -17.91
N ARG A 27 4.43 14.79 -18.89
CA ARG A 27 5.73 14.11 -18.78
C ARG A 27 6.89 15.00 -18.33
N THR A 28 6.79 16.31 -18.55
CA THR A 28 7.83 17.31 -18.28
C THR A 28 7.86 17.79 -16.82
N GLU A 29 6.80 17.52 -16.05
CA GLU A 29 6.67 17.95 -14.65
C GLU A 29 6.94 16.83 -13.65
N ARG A 30 7.11 15.58 -14.13
CA ARG A 30 7.34 14.39 -13.30
C ARG A 30 8.83 14.18 -13.04
N LYS A 31 9.31 14.54 -11.83
CA LYS A 31 10.72 14.34 -11.40
C LYS A 31 10.95 13.07 -10.56
N SER A 32 9.89 12.48 -9.98
CA SER A 32 9.88 11.12 -9.44
C SER A 32 8.49 10.54 -9.55
N ASP A 33 8.37 9.35 -10.12
CA ASP A 33 7.12 8.62 -10.21
C ASP A 33 7.14 7.49 -9.17
N LEU A 34 6.75 7.81 -7.92
CA LEU A 34 6.38 6.76 -6.97
C LEU A 34 5.15 6.05 -7.55
N ARG A 35 5.29 4.74 -7.77
CA ARG A 35 4.28 3.93 -8.46
C ARG A 35 4.07 2.62 -7.72
N VAL A 36 2.92 2.04 -7.95
CA VAL A 36 2.57 0.72 -7.46
C VAL A 36 3.42 -0.34 -8.18
N ALA A 37 4.31 -0.99 -7.43
CA ALA A 37 5.07 -2.14 -7.88
C ALA A 37 4.31 -3.45 -7.67
N PHE A 38 3.44 -3.50 -6.67
CA PHE A 38 2.64 -4.68 -6.35
C PHE A 38 1.37 -4.31 -5.61
N VAL A 39 0.29 -5.04 -5.90
CA VAL A 39 -0.96 -5.07 -5.11
C VAL A 39 -1.34 -6.53 -4.91
N SER A 40 -1.69 -6.92 -3.69
CA SER A 40 -2.20 -8.26 -3.43
C SER A 40 -3.54 -8.49 -4.13
N GLN A 41 -3.79 -9.71 -4.57
CA GLN A 41 -5.10 -10.08 -5.10
C GLN A 41 -6.15 -10.04 -3.98
N GLN A 42 -7.27 -9.37 -4.24
CA GLN A 42 -8.44 -9.44 -3.36
C GLN A 42 -9.03 -10.84 -3.38
N GLN A 43 -9.44 -11.32 -2.20
CA GLN A 43 -10.00 -12.65 -2.01
C GLN A 43 -11.51 -12.52 -1.68
N LEU A 44 -12.33 -12.51 -2.73
CA LEU A 44 -13.79 -12.32 -2.67
C LEU A 44 -14.59 -13.56 -3.08
N ARG A 45 -15.75 -13.79 -2.44
CA ARG A 45 -16.80 -14.71 -2.93
C ARG A 45 -17.77 -14.01 -3.88
N SER A 46 -18.17 -12.80 -3.52
CA SER A 46 -18.99 -11.88 -4.30
C SER A 46 -18.68 -10.45 -3.84
N PHE A 47 -19.24 -9.44 -4.49
CA PHE A 47 -19.09 -8.05 -4.08
C PHE A 47 -19.41 -7.87 -2.59
N ASN A 48 -18.53 -7.17 -1.86
CA ASN A 48 -18.61 -6.94 -0.41
C ASN A 48 -18.82 -8.22 0.42
N HIS A 49 -18.28 -9.35 -0.04
CA HIS A 49 -18.31 -10.64 0.65
C HIS A 49 -16.93 -11.31 0.55
N PRO A 50 -15.97 -10.86 1.38
CA PRO A 50 -14.64 -11.46 1.43
C PRO A 50 -14.66 -12.91 1.91
N TYR A 51 -13.61 -13.64 1.56
CA TYR A 51 -13.28 -14.85 2.29
C TYR A 51 -12.94 -14.49 3.75
N GLN A 52 -13.46 -15.31 4.66
CA GLN A 52 -13.31 -15.14 6.09
C GLN A 52 -13.07 -16.48 6.75
N LEU A 53 -12.18 -16.47 7.74
CA LEU A 53 -12.02 -17.57 8.68
C LEU A 53 -13.03 -17.34 9.81
N GLY A 54 -13.83 -18.34 10.12
CA GLY A 54 -14.85 -18.25 11.15
C GLY A 54 -14.93 -19.53 11.96
N TRP A 55 -15.37 -19.41 13.20
CA TRP A 55 -15.70 -20.54 14.07
C TRP A 55 -17.15 -20.41 14.48
N THR A 56 -17.99 -21.37 14.06
CA THR A 56 -19.44 -21.35 14.32
C THR A 56 -19.82 -22.03 15.63
N GLY A 57 -18.87 -22.65 16.35
CA GLY A 57 -19.15 -23.36 17.61
C GLY A 57 -19.73 -24.76 17.45
N GLU A 58 -20.09 -25.16 16.23
CA GLU A 58 -20.53 -26.51 15.87
C GLU A 58 -19.51 -27.14 14.93
N GLU A 59 -19.34 -28.47 14.99
CA GLU A 59 -18.58 -29.19 13.96
C GLU A 59 -19.30 -29.00 12.63
N VAL A 60 -18.62 -28.31 11.71
CA VAL A 60 -19.15 -28.03 10.38
C VAL A 60 -19.28 -29.36 9.65
N ASP A 61 -20.51 -29.78 9.38
CA ASP A 61 -20.79 -30.97 8.58
C ASP A 61 -20.27 -30.71 7.15
N GLU A 62 -19.27 -31.48 6.70
CA GLU A 62 -18.63 -31.31 5.37
C GLU A 62 -19.62 -31.48 4.20
N SER A 63 -20.82 -32.00 4.48
CA SER A 63 -21.91 -32.18 3.53
C SER A 63 -22.74 -30.91 3.30
N ASP A 64 -22.69 -29.95 4.21
CA ASP A 64 -23.32 -28.65 4.04
C ASP A 64 -22.33 -27.76 3.28
N GLY A 65 -22.78 -27.04 2.25
CA GLY A 65 -21.98 -26.16 1.39
C GLY A 65 -21.41 -24.92 2.10
N SER A 66 -21.09 -25.09 3.38
CA SER A 66 -20.63 -24.13 4.34
C SER A 66 -19.44 -23.36 3.77
N SER A 67 -19.55 -22.05 3.89
CA SER A 67 -18.65 -21.08 3.30
C SER A 67 -17.29 -20.98 4.01
N PHE A 68 -16.99 -21.91 4.93
CA PHE A 68 -15.80 -21.87 5.76
C PHE A 68 -14.63 -22.51 5.03
N LYS A 69 -13.65 -21.68 4.71
CA LYS A 69 -12.41 -22.09 4.07
C LYS A 69 -11.35 -22.41 5.10
N THR A 70 -10.54 -23.41 4.81
CA THR A 70 -9.42 -23.80 5.68
C THR A 70 -8.23 -22.88 5.44
N ALA A 71 -7.24 -22.89 6.33
CA ALA A 71 -6.00 -22.12 6.15
C ALA A 71 -5.25 -22.44 4.83
N ALA A 72 -5.55 -23.60 4.22
CA ALA A 72 -5.00 -24.02 2.93
C ALA A 72 -5.45 -23.14 1.75
N ASP A 73 -6.56 -22.40 1.89
CA ASP A 73 -7.07 -21.49 0.86
C ASP A 73 -6.42 -20.10 0.89
N SER A 74 -5.43 -19.90 1.76
CA SER A 74 -4.68 -18.65 1.84
C SER A 74 -3.90 -18.37 0.55
N CYS A 75 -3.96 -17.12 0.06
CA CYS A 75 -3.10 -16.70 -1.04
C CYS A 75 -1.69 -16.42 -0.50
N THR A 76 -0.70 -17.14 -1.01
CA THR A 76 0.71 -16.89 -0.68
C THR A 76 1.41 -16.26 -1.88
N THR A 77 2.04 -15.10 -1.70
CA THR A 77 2.83 -14.43 -2.74
C THR A 77 4.19 -14.02 -2.20
N SER A 78 5.23 -14.08 -3.04
CA SER A 78 6.58 -13.60 -2.72
C SER A 78 6.95 -12.45 -3.63
N ILE A 79 7.43 -11.35 -3.04
CA ILE A 79 7.74 -10.10 -3.76
C ILE A 79 9.18 -9.73 -3.46
N HIS A 80 9.93 -9.35 -4.48
CA HIS A 80 11.27 -8.82 -4.31
C HIS A 80 11.17 -7.36 -3.87
N ILE A 81 11.55 -7.10 -2.61
CA ILE A 81 11.63 -5.74 -2.06
C ILE A 81 12.97 -5.09 -2.39
N ARG A 82 12.97 -3.76 -2.51
CA ARG A 82 14.14 -2.92 -2.75
C ARG A 82 14.25 -1.86 -1.66
N ARG A 83 15.47 -1.33 -1.48
CA ARG A 83 15.67 -0.19 -0.57
C ARG A 83 14.86 1.01 -1.08
N GLY A 84 14.21 1.70 -0.14
CA GLY A 84 13.29 2.80 -0.38
C GLY A 84 11.97 2.40 -1.05
N ASP A 85 11.60 1.12 -1.00
CA ASP A 85 10.21 0.73 -1.19
C ASP A 85 9.39 1.12 0.04
N LEU A 86 8.14 1.51 -0.18
CA LEU A 86 7.14 1.63 0.87
C LEU A 86 6.18 0.44 0.76
N ILE A 87 5.93 -0.22 1.87
CA ILE A 87 5.00 -1.35 1.95
C ILE A 87 3.87 -0.93 2.87
N LEU A 88 2.65 -0.97 2.34
CA LEU A 88 1.43 -0.70 3.06
C LEU A 88 0.65 -1.99 3.19
N MET A 89 0.19 -2.29 4.38
CA MET A 89 -0.84 -3.30 4.60
C MET A 89 -2.01 -2.60 5.26
N ALA A 90 -3.21 -2.79 4.73
CA ALA A 90 -4.38 -2.11 5.26
C ALA A 90 -5.62 -3.00 5.18
N THR A 91 -6.63 -2.65 5.98
CA THR A 91 -7.99 -3.17 5.82
C THR A 91 -8.68 -2.52 4.63
N ASP A 92 -9.80 -3.11 4.21
CA ASP A 92 -10.75 -2.57 3.23
C ASP A 92 -11.18 -1.14 3.53
N GLY A 93 -11.34 -0.77 4.80
CA GLY A 93 -11.63 0.62 5.19
C GLY A 93 -10.71 1.69 4.57
N LEU A 94 -9.45 1.36 4.24
CA LEU A 94 -8.59 2.25 3.44
C LEU A 94 -8.97 2.19 1.95
N PHE A 95 -8.97 1.00 1.35
CA PHE A 95 -9.09 0.80 -0.10
C PHE A 95 -10.48 1.12 -0.65
N ASP A 96 -11.51 1.03 0.18
CA ASP A 96 -12.88 1.39 -0.17
C ASP A 96 -13.07 2.91 -0.26
N ASN A 97 -12.21 3.68 0.42
CA ASN A 97 -12.37 5.12 0.60
C ASN A 97 -11.26 5.96 -0.05
N VAL A 98 -10.09 5.40 -0.33
CA VAL A 98 -8.95 6.13 -0.89
C VAL A 98 -8.45 5.45 -2.14
N ASP A 99 -8.38 6.22 -3.23
CA ASP A 99 -7.84 5.72 -4.49
C ASP A 99 -6.32 5.46 -4.38
N ILE A 100 -5.84 4.47 -5.14
CA ILE A 100 -4.44 4.06 -5.14
C ILE A 100 -3.50 5.20 -5.56
N ASP A 101 -3.91 6.07 -6.48
CA ASP A 101 -3.12 7.23 -6.90
C ASP A 101 -3.00 8.26 -5.76
N ASP A 102 -4.06 8.44 -4.97
CA ASP A 102 -4.04 9.29 -3.77
C ASP A 102 -3.15 8.70 -2.67
N ILE A 103 -3.19 7.37 -2.47
CA ILE A 103 -2.27 6.67 -1.56
C ILE A 103 -0.81 6.93 -1.98
N ALA A 104 -0.51 6.77 -3.27
CA ALA A 104 0.83 7.00 -3.79
C ALA A 104 1.27 8.46 -3.63
N ARG A 105 0.35 9.42 -3.82
CA ARG A 105 0.61 10.85 -3.60
C ARG A 105 0.94 11.16 -2.14
N ILE A 106 0.13 10.68 -1.19
CA ILE A 106 0.36 10.88 0.25
C ILE A 106 1.72 10.30 0.67
N CYS A 107 2.05 9.11 0.18
CA CYS A 107 3.35 8.48 0.43
C CYS A 107 4.53 9.31 -0.10
N LEU A 108 4.37 9.88 -1.31
CA LEU A 108 5.39 10.71 -1.92
C LEU A 108 5.57 12.03 -1.16
N GLU A 109 4.48 12.66 -0.72
CA GLU A 109 4.50 13.88 0.10
C GLU A 109 5.25 13.61 1.41
N TRP A 110 4.91 12.53 2.12
CA TRP A 110 5.62 12.11 3.33
C TRP A 110 7.12 11.87 3.09
N GLU A 111 7.50 11.23 1.97
CA GLU A 111 8.92 11.01 1.65
C GLU A 111 9.69 12.32 1.42
N GLN A 112 9.03 13.31 0.81
CA GLN A 112 9.61 14.61 0.50
C GLN A 112 9.75 15.48 1.75
N ASP A 113 8.71 15.53 2.59
CA ASP A 113 8.68 16.31 3.83
C ASP A 113 9.76 15.86 4.81
N ASN A 114 9.98 14.55 4.88
CA ASN A 114 11.02 13.95 5.72
C ASN A 114 12.41 13.90 5.05
N GLY A 115 12.52 14.37 3.81
CA GLY A 115 13.79 14.51 3.09
C GLY A 115 14.42 13.19 2.62
N PHE A 116 13.65 12.09 2.58
CA PHE A 116 14.10 10.79 2.03
C PHE A 116 14.41 10.90 0.53
N ILE A 117 13.59 11.66 -0.19
CA ILE A 117 13.82 12.05 -1.58
C ILE A 117 13.82 13.59 -1.69
N ARG A 118 14.78 14.14 -2.44
CA ARG A 118 14.87 15.59 -2.69
C ARG A 118 14.76 15.84 -4.18
N GLY A 119 13.68 16.51 -4.60
CA GLY A 119 13.46 16.85 -6.01
C GLY A 119 13.33 15.65 -6.95
N GLY A 120 12.97 14.48 -6.42
CA GLY A 120 12.77 13.26 -7.19
C GLY A 120 14.04 12.51 -7.63
N ASP A 121 15.23 12.94 -7.17
CA ASP A 121 16.48 12.32 -7.59
C ASP A 121 16.72 10.96 -6.87
N VAL A 122 16.27 9.88 -7.51
CA VAL A 122 16.53 8.50 -7.07
C VAL A 122 18.03 8.20 -7.03
N SER A 123 18.83 8.80 -7.93
CA SER A 123 20.28 8.60 -7.96
C SER A 123 20.97 9.21 -6.73
N ALA A 124 20.50 10.34 -6.23
CA ALA A 124 20.99 10.93 -4.98
C ALA A 124 20.68 10.02 -3.78
N ARG A 125 19.49 9.39 -3.76
CA ARG A 125 19.11 8.42 -2.74
C ARG A 125 20.01 7.19 -2.76
N ASP A 126 20.30 6.66 -3.95
CA ASP A 126 21.19 5.49 -4.11
C ASP A 126 22.63 5.80 -3.67
N LYS A 127 23.15 6.99 -4.00
CA LYS A 127 24.46 7.47 -3.51
C LYS A 127 24.48 7.56 -1.98
N ARG A 128 23.40 8.03 -1.36
CA ARG A 128 23.29 8.11 0.11
C ARG A 128 23.49 6.73 0.75
N TRP A 129 22.85 5.70 0.19
CA TRP A 129 22.97 4.34 0.69
C TRP A 129 24.32 3.70 0.40
N SER A 130 24.96 3.99 -0.74
CA SER A 130 26.32 3.48 -1.02
C SER A 130 27.36 4.05 -0.06
N MET A 131 27.12 5.24 0.48
CA MET A 131 27.92 5.84 1.57
C MET A 131 27.60 5.28 2.96
N GLY A 132 26.73 4.26 3.06
CA GLY A 132 26.37 3.62 4.33
C GLY A 132 25.42 4.44 5.22
N ASN A 133 24.89 5.56 4.72
CA ASN A 133 23.96 6.39 5.49
C ASN A 133 22.53 5.86 5.33
N SER A 134 22.16 4.93 6.22
CA SER A 134 20.78 4.46 6.32
C SER A 134 19.97 5.43 7.18
N MET A 135 18.92 6.01 6.61
CA MET A 135 17.99 6.90 7.33
C MET A 135 17.02 6.10 8.23
N THR A 136 17.53 5.06 8.90
CA THR A 136 16.72 4.11 9.67
C THR A 136 16.04 4.80 10.85
N THR A 137 16.77 5.62 11.62
CA THR A 137 16.22 6.36 12.76
C THR A 137 15.12 7.32 12.33
N MET A 138 15.40 8.16 11.33
CA MET A 138 14.41 9.10 10.78
C MET A 138 13.14 8.37 10.32
N SER A 139 13.30 7.24 9.63
CA SER A 139 12.14 6.45 9.20
C SER A 139 11.37 5.84 10.35
N ALA A 140 12.04 5.34 11.38
CA ALA A 140 11.37 4.76 12.55
C ALA A 140 10.57 5.81 13.33
N GLU A 141 11.06 7.06 13.37
CA GLU A 141 10.40 8.17 14.06
C GLU A 141 9.20 8.72 13.31
N THR A 142 9.16 8.65 11.98
CA THR A 142 8.14 9.35 11.16
C THR A 142 7.19 8.44 10.40
N ILE A 143 7.43 7.12 10.36
CA ILE A 143 6.56 6.18 9.62
C ILE A 143 5.14 6.08 10.20
N SER A 144 4.97 6.34 11.49
CA SER A 144 3.65 6.44 12.12
C SER A 144 2.81 7.54 11.49
N ASP A 145 3.43 8.67 11.16
CA ASP A 145 2.75 9.84 10.59
C ASP A 145 2.18 9.52 9.20
N LEU A 146 2.86 8.66 8.44
CA LEU A 146 2.34 8.15 7.16
C LEU A 146 1.10 7.29 7.36
N ALA A 147 1.13 6.37 8.32
CA ALA A 147 -0.02 5.53 8.62
C ALA A 147 -1.21 6.37 9.12
N GLU A 148 -0.96 7.36 9.96
CA GLU A 148 -1.99 8.30 10.45
C GLU A 148 -2.58 9.12 9.31
N ALA A 149 -1.76 9.68 8.41
CA ALA A 149 -2.23 10.45 7.26
C ALA A 149 -3.15 9.63 6.34
N LEU A 150 -2.79 8.36 6.09
CA LEU A 150 -3.62 7.45 5.30
C LEU A 150 -4.95 7.12 6.00
N CYS A 151 -4.92 6.81 7.29
CA CYS A 151 -6.14 6.56 8.09
C CYS A 151 -7.04 7.79 8.14
N GLN A 152 -6.46 8.98 8.34
CA GLN A 152 -7.21 10.23 8.37
C GLN A 152 -7.89 10.50 7.03
N LYS A 153 -7.16 10.34 5.92
CA LYS A 153 -7.73 10.52 4.58
C LYS A 153 -8.87 9.54 4.32
N ALA A 154 -8.69 8.27 4.69
CA ALA A 154 -9.73 7.26 4.58
C ALA A 154 -10.99 7.65 5.36
N ARG A 155 -10.82 8.10 6.61
CA ARG A 155 -11.92 8.52 7.47
C ARG A 155 -12.67 9.75 6.93
N GLU A 156 -11.95 10.75 6.43
CA GLU A 156 -12.57 11.94 5.84
C GLU A 156 -13.42 11.54 4.63
N ASN A 157 -12.85 10.73 3.73
CA ASN A 157 -13.55 10.24 2.55
C ASN A 157 -14.73 9.32 2.93
N SER A 158 -14.60 8.48 3.96
CA SER A 158 -15.65 7.55 4.40
C SER A 158 -16.91 8.27 4.88
N LEU A 159 -16.75 9.49 5.42
CA LEU A 159 -17.85 10.31 5.93
C LEU A 159 -18.39 11.30 4.90
N ASP A 160 -17.75 11.43 3.74
CA ASP A 160 -18.18 12.33 2.68
C ASP A 160 -19.21 11.63 1.79
N SER A 161 -20.46 12.11 1.83
CA SER A 161 -21.55 11.58 1.01
C SER A 161 -21.53 12.07 -0.45
N LEU A 162 -20.69 13.06 -0.76
CA LEU A 162 -20.64 13.73 -2.07
C LEU A 162 -19.59 13.13 -2.99
N ILE A 163 -18.61 12.40 -2.46
CA ILE A 163 -17.60 11.73 -3.28
C ILE A 163 -18.14 10.43 -3.85
N ASP A 164 -17.64 10.06 -5.02
CA ASP A 164 -17.71 8.68 -5.49
C ASP A 164 -16.42 7.99 -5.03
N SER A 165 -16.50 7.35 -3.86
CA SER A 165 -15.41 6.54 -3.32
C SER A 165 -15.10 5.33 -4.22
N PRO A 166 -13.91 4.73 -4.12
CA PRO A 166 -13.61 3.46 -4.81
C PRO A 166 -14.69 2.40 -4.60
N PHE A 167 -15.22 2.27 -3.38
CA PHE A 167 -16.34 1.38 -3.09
C PHE A 167 -17.61 1.77 -3.84
N ALA A 168 -17.98 3.06 -3.86
CA ALA A 168 -19.15 3.54 -4.58
C ALA A 168 -19.07 3.23 -6.08
N ILE A 169 -17.87 3.39 -6.67
CA ILE A 169 -17.62 3.08 -8.07
C ILE A 169 -17.81 1.57 -8.31
N LEU A 170 -17.16 0.72 -7.50
CA LEU A 170 -17.27 -0.73 -7.62
C LEU A 170 -18.70 -1.24 -7.37
N ALA A 171 -19.45 -0.62 -6.45
CA ALA A 171 -20.85 -0.93 -6.21
C ALA A 171 -21.69 -0.68 -7.46
N LYS A 172 -21.52 0.49 -8.11
CA LYS A 172 -22.21 0.82 -9.36
C LYS A 172 -21.84 -0.13 -10.50
N GLU A 173 -20.58 -0.55 -10.59
CA GLU A 173 -20.13 -1.56 -11.55
C GLU A 173 -20.76 -2.95 -11.32
N ASN A 174 -21.23 -3.22 -10.10
CA ASN A 174 -21.97 -4.42 -9.73
C ASN A 174 -23.49 -4.19 -9.65
N ASP A 175 -24.01 -3.18 -10.36
CA ASP A 175 -25.43 -2.82 -10.42
C ASP A 175 -26.06 -2.42 -9.08
N ILE A 176 -25.24 -2.02 -8.10
CA ILE A 176 -25.69 -1.52 -6.79
C ILE A 176 -25.59 0.00 -6.78
N MET A 177 -26.73 0.67 -6.59
CA MET A 177 -26.77 2.12 -6.47
C MET A 177 -26.24 2.56 -5.09
N TRP A 178 -24.99 3.03 -5.07
CA TRP A 178 -24.34 3.63 -3.90
C TRP A 178 -23.70 4.97 -4.26
N SER A 179 -23.62 5.90 -3.30
CA SER A 179 -22.92 7.17 -3.43
C SER A 179 -22.30 7.56 -2.08
N GLY A 180 -21.16 8.23 -2.10
CA GLY A 180 -20.44 8.59 -0.88
C GLY A 180 -19.35 7.58 -0.50
N GLY A 181 -18.66 7.88 0.59
CA GLY A 181 -17.77 6.95 1.27
C GLY A 181 -18.47 5.74 1.89
N MET A 182 -17.66 4.78 2.32
CA MET A 182 -18.08 3.61 3.10
C MET A 182 -17.53 3.73 4.53
N PRO A 183 -18.37 4.08 5.53
CA PRO A 183 -17.96 4.13 6.92
C PRO A 183 -17.54 2.74 7.41
N ASP A 184 -16.26 2.58 7.76
CA ASP A 184 -15.71 1.31 8.23
C ASP A 184 -14.48 1.52 9.14
N ASP A 185 -14.08 0.47 9.85
CA ASP A 185 -12.85 0.45 10.64
C ASP A 185 -11.61 0.45 9.72
N CYS A 186 -10.78 1.48 9.84
CA CYS A 186 -9.56 1.61 9.04
C CYS A 186 -8.32 1.32 9.89
N THR A 187 -7.57 0.28 9.49
CA THR A 187 -6.25 -0.02 10.06
C THR A 187 -5.21 -0.03 8.96
N VAL A 188 -4.11 0.70 9.17
CA VAL A 188 -2.97 0.78 8.25
C VAL A 188 -1.68 0.43 8.99
N VAL A 189 -0.89 -0.45 8.40
CA VAL A 189 0.49 -0.73 8.78
C VAL A 189 1.40 -0.26 7.65
N ALA A 190 2.18 0.78 7.91
CA ALA A 190 3.16 1.30 6.98
C ALA A 190 4.57 0.81 7.34
N MET A 191 5.33 0.42 6.32
CA MET A 191 6.73 0.07 6.43
C MET A 191 7.53 0.79 5.36
N HIS A 192 8.71 1.26 5.74
CA HIS A 192 9.64 1.86 4.80
C HIS A 192 10.94 1.07 4.82
N VAL A 193 11.33 0.55 3.65
CA VAL A 193 12.50 -0.31 3.50
C VAL A 193 13.76 0.53 3.49
N VAL A 194 14.16 0.98 4.67
CA VAL A 194 15.46 1.57 4.93
C VAL A 194 16.51 0.46 5.00
N GLY A 195 17.72 0.71 4.50
CA GLY A 195 18.81 -0.27 4.55
C GLY A 195 19.18 -0.68 5.99
N ARG A 196 20.22 -1.50 6.12
CA ARG A 196 20.74 -1.86 7.45
C ARG A 196 21.25 -0.63 8.18
N SER A 197 21.01 -0.58 9.50
CA SER A 197 21.61 0.43 10.36
C SER A 197 23.15 0.34 10.30
N PRO A 198 23.88 1.47 10.34
CA PRO A 198 25.34 1.45 10.48
C PRO A 198 25.83 0.66 11.71
N ASP A 199 24.99 0.59 12.75
CA ASP A 199 25.28 -0.08 14.01
C ASP A 199 24.88 -1.56 14.04
N ASP A 200 24.37 -2.11 12.93
CA ASP A 200 24.01 -3.53 12.84
C ASP A 200 25.27 -4.42 12.91
N PRO A 201 25.43 -5.24 13.96
CA PRO A 201 26.62 -6.10 14.12
C PRO A 201 26.77 -7.14 13.00
N LEU A 202 25.69 -7.48 12.27
CA LEU A 202 25.73 -8.38 11.11
C LEU A 202 26.18 -7.68 9.82
N GLY A 203 26.36 -6.36 9.82
CA GLY A 203 26.79 -5.56 8.67
C GLY A 203 28.31 -5.55 8.42
N ARG A 204 29.13 -5.90 9.44
CA ARG A 204 30.60 -5.88 9.32
C ARG A 204 31.20 -7.11 8.63
N VAL A 205 30.39 -8.10 8.27
CA VAL A 205 30.86 -9.42 7.77
C VAL A 205 30.87 -9.50 6.23
N GLY A 206 30.77 -8.37 5.52
CA GLY A 206 30.45 -8.35 4.08
C GLY A 206 31.43 -7.63 3.15
N SER A 207 32.68 -7.43 3.52
CA SER A 207 33.69 -6.87 2.62
C SER A 207 35.04 -7.59 2.76
N GLU A 208 35.12 -8.77 2.14
CA GLU A 208 36.37 -9.37 1.64
C GLU A 208 36.16 -9.78 0.18
#